data_AF-A0A1G7EZ85-F1
#
_entry.id   AF-A0A1G7EZ85-F1
#
_cell.length_a   1.000
_cell.length_b   1.000
_cell.length_c   1.000
_cell.angle_alpha   90.00
_cell.angle_beta   90.00
_cell.angle_gamma   90.00
#
_symmetry.space_group_name_H-M   'P 1'
#
loop_
_entity.id
_entity.type
_entity.pdbx_description
1 polymer ?
#
loop_
_entity_poly.entity_id
_entity_poly.type
_entity_poly.pdbx_seq_one_letter_code
_entity_poly.pdbx_strand_id
1 'polypeptide(L)' 'MGRKANTKVYEDFVKRVFAKRKFFPVREFNALIYENINASTTYYRRRMESLGLISVKNGIVKQQLK' A
#
# COMPACT_ATOMS: atom_id res chain seq x y z
N MET A 1 -20.85 1.31 -13.94
CA MET A 1 -19.78 2.33 -13.82
C MET A 1 -19.01 2.05 -12.53
N GLY A 2 -17.66 2.10 -12.50
CA GLY A 2 -16.92 2.22 -11.22
C GLY A 2 -15.92 1.12 -10.82
N ARG A 3 -15.11 0.54 -11.71
CA ARG A 3 -13.94 -0.28 -11.29
C ARG A 3 -12.59 0.47 -11.25
N LYS A 4 -12.55 1.71 -11.75
CA LYS A 4 -11.30 2.51 -11.85
C LYS A 4 -11.09 3.52 -10.70
N ALA A 5 -12.11 3.82 -9.90
CA ALA A 5 -12.04 4.89 -8.90
C ALA A 5 -11.19 4.53 -7.67
N ASN A 6 -11.22 3.27 -7.21
CA ASN A 6 -10.48 2.87 -6.00
C ASN A 6 -8.98 2.68 -6.24
N THR A 7 -8.55 2.35 -7.45
CA THR A 7 -7.12 2.10 -7.75
C THR A 7 -6.26 3.36 -7.56
N LYS A 8 -6.76 4.52 -7.99
CA LYS A 8 -6.06 5.80 -7.82
C LYS A 8 -5.79 6.16 -6.37
N VAL A 9 -6.76 5.90 -5.46
CA VAL A 9 -6.60 6.18 -4.02
C VAL A 9 -5.43 5.39 -3.44
N TYR A 10 -5.27 4.13 -3.85
CA TYR A 10 -4.15 3.29 -3.41
C TYR A 10 -2.83 3.73 -4.05
N GLU A 11 -2.82 4.12 -5.32
CA GLU A 11 -1.63 4.66 -5.97
C GLU A 11 -1.13 5.94 -5.29
N ASP A 12 -2.02 6.90 -5.04
CA ASP A 12 -1.71 8.15 -4.34
C ASP A 12 -1.22 7.87 -2.91
N PHE A 13 -1.86 6.96 -2.19
CA PHE A 13 -1.42 6.54 -0.86
C PHE A 13 0.00 5.97 -0.90
N VAL A 14 0.27 5.00 -1.79
CA VAL A 14 1.60 4.38 -1.91
C VAL A 14 2.63 5.43 -2.33
N LYS A 15 2.35 6.31 -3.28
CA LYS A 15 3.26 7.40 -3.65
C LYS A 15 3.58 8.31 -2.46
N ARG A 16 2.58 8.69 -1.66
CA ARG A 16 2.77 9.55 -0.48
C ARG A 16 3.58 8.86 0.62
N VAL A 17 3.26 7.60 0.93
CA VAL A 17 3.96 6.83 1.97
C VAL A 17 5.42 6.60 1.58
N PHE A 18 5.67 6.23 0.32
CA PHE A 18 7.02 5.95 -0.17
C PHE A 18 7.80 7.20 -0.63
N ALA A 19 7.19 8.38 -0.63
CA ALA A 19 7.87 9.63 -1.00
C ALA A 19 9.08 9.93 -0.10
N LYS A 20 8.99 9.60 1.19
CA LYS A 20 10.05 9.86 2.17
C LYS A 20 10.97 8.66 2.42
N ARG A 21 10.49 7.42 2.19
CA ARG A 21 11.23 6.19 2.54
C ARG A 21 10.99 5.11 1.48
N LYS A 22 12.07 4.48 1.01
CA LYS A 22 12.03 3.48 -0.07
C LYS A 22 11.44 2.12 0.36
N PHE A 23 11.37 1.84 1.65
CA PHE A 23 10.87 0.58 2.19
C PHE A 23 10.31 0.77 3.61
N PHE A 24 9.35 -0.08 3.97
CA PHE A 24 8.71 -0.10 5.28
C PHE A 24 8.65 -1.52 5.82
N PRO A 25 8.88 -1.75 7.11
CA PRO A 25 8.48 -3.00 7.76
C PRO A 25 6.98 -3.21 7.60
N VAL A 26 6.53 -4.46 7.45
CA VAL A 26 5.10 -4.81 7.32
C VAL A 26 4.26 -4.22 8.46
N ARG A 27 4.78 -4.24 9.69
CA ARG A 27 4.08 -3.67 10.85
C ARG A 27 3.85 -2.16 10.70
N GLU A 28 4.89 -1.43 10.32
CA GLU A 28 4.85 0.02 10.12
C GLU A 28 3.91 0.38 8.95
N PHE A 29 4.00 -0.37 7.84
CA PHE A 29 3.11 -0.17 6.70
C PHE A 29 1.64 -0.47 7.04
N ASN A 30 1.37 -1.50 7.84
CA ASN A 30 0.02 -1.78 8.32
C ASN A 30 -0.52 -0.65 9.20
N ALA A 31 0.31 -0.04 10.06
CA ALA A 31 -0.09 1.13 10.83
C ALA A 31 -0.48 2.30 9.93
N LEU A 32 0.30 2.58 8.88
CA LEU A 32 -0.03 3.63 7.91
C LEU A 32 -1.34 3.36 7.17
N ILE A 33 -1.62 2.10 6.81
CA ILE A 33 -2.91 1.71 6.23
C ILE A 33 -4.05 1.93 7.23
N TYR A 34 -3.85 1.57 8.49
CA TYR A 34 -4.83 1.74 9.56
C TYR A 34 -5.24 3.20 9.69
N GLU A 35 -4.26 4.11 9.71
CA GLU A 35 -4.46 5.54 9.91
C GLU A 35 -5.08 6.24 8.68
N ASN A 36 -4.76 5.81 7.47
CA ASN A 36 -5.15 6.54 6.25
C ASN A 36 -6.31 5.91 5.48
N ILE A 37 -6.57 4.61 5.67
CA ILE A 37 -7.55 3.86 4.88
C ILE A 37 -8.57 3.20 5.80
N ASN A 38 -8.16 2.19 6.55
CA ASN A 38 -9.07 1.39 7.35
C ASN A 38 -8.34 0.38 8.28
N ALA A 39 -9.06 -0.07 9.31
CA ALA A 39 -8.63 -1.13 10.22
C ALA A 39 -8.30 -2.48 9.56
N SER A 40 -8.89 -2.80 8.40
CA SER A 40 -8.62 -4.05 7.67
C SER A 40 -7.29 -4.06 6.90
N THR A 41 -6.20 -3.75 7.60
CA THR A 41 -4.85 -3.52 7.02
C THR A 41 -4.35 -4.67 6.14
N THR A 42 -4.60 -5.91 6.55
CA THR A 42 -4.21 -7.12 5.79
C THR A 42 -4.89 -7.20 4.42
N TYR A 43 -6.18 -6.87 4.35
CA TYR A 43 -6.94 -6.87 3.10
C TYR A 43 -6.37 -5.82 2.14
N TYR A 44 -6.22 -4.59 2.60
CA TYR A 44 -5.72 -3.49 1.76
C TYR A 44 -4.27 -3.70 1.33
N ARG A 45 -3.40 -4.22 2.21
CA ARG A 45 -2.02 -4.58 1.82
C ARG A 45 -2.00 -5.63 0.71
N ARG A 46 -2.73 -6.73 0.86
CA ARG A 46 -2.84 -7.77 -0.19
C ARG A 46 -3.46 -7.21 -1.47
N ARG A 47 -4.40 -6.28 -1.36
CA ARG A 47 -5.00 -5.61 -2.51
C ARG A 47 -3.98 -4.76 -3.25
N MET A 48 -3.18 -3.95 -2.54
CA MET A 48 -2.11 -3.14 -3.13
C MET A 48 -1.02 -4.00 -3.77
N GLU A 49 -0.70 -5.14 -3.17
CA GLU A 49 0.24 -6.12 -3.73
C GLU A 49 -0.31 -6.76 -5.01
N SER A 50 -1.57 -7.20 -5.00
CA SER A 50 -2.24 -7.74 -6.19
C SER A 50 -2.40 -6.72 -7.33
N LEU A 51 -2.43 -5.43 -7.00
CA LEU A 51 -2.45 -4.34 -7.97
C LEU A 51 -1.05 -3.97 -8.48
N GLY A 52 0.02 -4.59 -7.97
CA GLY A 52 1.40 -4.30 -8.35
C GLY A 52 1.93 -2.96 -7.82
N LEU A 53 1.27 -2.36 -6.83
CA LEU A 53 1.69 -1.08 -6.25
C LEU A 53 2.85 -1.25 -5.27
N ILE A 54 2.85 -2.38 -4.57
CA ILE A 54 3.85 -2.75 -3.56
C ILE A 54 4.22 -4.23 -3.71
N SER A 55 5.37 -4.60 -3.16
CA SER A 55 5.80 -5.98 -2.99
C SER A 55 6.19 -6.24 -1.55
N VAL A 56 5.75 -7.37 -0.99
CA VAL A 56 6.12 -7.79 0.36
C VAL A 56 7.10 -8.96 0.28
N LYS A 57 8.34 -8.76 0.74
CA LYS A 57 9.37 -9.82 0.84
C LYS A 57 10.07 -9.76 2.19
N ASN A 58 10.18 -10.90 2.86
CA ASN A 58 10.82 -11.04 4.19
C ASN A 58 10.33 -10.00 5.22
N GLY A 59 9.01 -9.74 5.24
CA GLY A 59 8.43 -8.76 6.18
C GLY A 59 8.73 -7.30 5.84
N ILE A 60 9.30 -7.01 4.68
CA ILE A 60 9.56 -5.66 4.17
C ILE A 60 8.63 -5.38 2.98
N VAL A 61 7.97 -4.24 3.02
CA VAL A 61 7.15 -3.69 1.95
C VAL A 61 7.98 -2.70 1.14
N LYS A 62 8.02 -2.88 -0.17
CA LYS A 62 8.69 -1.99 -1.13
C LYS A 62 7.70 -1.49 -2.17
N GLN A 63 7.90 -0.27 -2.66
CA GLN A 63 7.13 0.25 -3.78
C GLN A 63 7.46 -0.51 -5.07
N GLN A 64 6.44 -0.83 -5.86
CA GLN A 64 6.56 -1.47 -7.18
C GLN A 64 5.86 -0.71 -8.31
N LEU A 65 5.36 0.51 -8.04
CA LEU A 65 4.85 1.43 -9.07
C LEU A 65 5.87 1.53 -10.23
N LYS A 66 5.44 1.03 -11.40
CA LYS A 66 6.22 0.97 -12.63
C LYS A 66 6.05 2.24 -13.45
#